data_AF-A0A7C4WRR0-F1
#
_entry.id   AF-A0A7C4WRR0-F1
#
_cell.length_a   1.000
_cell.length_b   1.000
_cell.length_c   1.000
_cell.angle_alpha   90.00
_cell.angle_beta   90.00
_cell.angle_gamma   90.00
#
_symmetry.space_group_name_H-M   'P 1'
#
loop_
_entity.id
_entity.type
_entity.pdbx_description
1 polymer ?
#
loop_
_entity_poly.entity_id
_entity_poly.type
_entity_poly.pdbx_seq_one_letter_code
_entity_poly.pdbx_strand_id
1 'polypeptide(L)'
;MRGVIWLNGVRLAEIQKPPLRRGEVLGKVLASSINHIEKLITLGFLPTDVGRILGSVGLIKAIDVGVGLNSNIIGRYFLLLPRPGRTGGINFDGVLAELTSIPYELLIPISKYYASALEVLIYAELSYVYDIVKHVKNKDVLVLGCGPTSYVIVKYIKDICNAYVACLYNQQMRSKIAELGVHIANYENLSRSDYDVIIVLTISGYPTTKILKHIKNTGTIIIPPTVPRALINLMGFDNNISSAKLVIPNYVITDKVFKYLNIVYKELKNLVGFVRDFEEGLNSMFYFWRTIIYRKEEE
;
A
#
# COMPACT_ATOMS: atom_id res chain seq x y z
N MET A 1 17.01 16.54 -13.33
CA MET A 1 15.78 16.52 -12.51
C MET A 1 16.07 15.64 -11.32
N ARG A 2 15.55 15.98 -10.14
CA ARG A 2 15.82 15.20 -8.93
C ARG A 2 14.95 13.95 -8.81
N GLY A 3 15.52 12.87 -8.31
CA GLY A 3 14.77 11.66 -7.97
C GLY A 3 15.46 10.81 -6.93
N VAL A 4 14.69 9.96 -6.28
CA VAL A 4 15.16 8.93 -5.36
C VAL A 4 15.34 7.64 -6.15
N ILE A 5 16.58 7.17 -6.22
CA ILE A 5 16.95 5.99 -7.00
C ILE A 5 17.63 4.94 -6.13
N TRP A 6 17.64 3.71 -6.64
CA TRP A 6 18.43 2.63 -6.08
C TRP A 6 19.80 2.54 -6.75
N LEU A 7 20.88 2.80 -6.01
CA LEU A 7 22.28 2.64 -6.44
C LEU A 7 23.05 1.89 -5.35
N ASN A 8 22.77 0.59 -5.19
CA ASN A 8 23.26 -0.23 -4.06
C ASN A 8 22.88 0.35 -2.69
N GLY A 9 21.72 1.00 -2.65
CA GLY A 9 21.23 1.81 -1.55
C GLY A 9 20.31 2.90 -2.07
N VAL A 10 19.42 3.39 -1.21
CA VAL A 10 18.52 4.50 -1.56
C VAL A 10 19.30 5.81 -1.54
N ARG A 11 19.24 6.56 -2.65
CA ARG A 11 19.97 7.82 -2.82
C ARG A 11 19.11 8.85 -3.55
N LEU A 12 19.24 10.10 -3.15
CA LEU A 12 18.82 11.24 -3.95
C LEU A 12 19.87 11.50 -5.03
N ALA A 13 19.44 11.66 -6.28
CA ALA A 13 20.34 11.93 -7.40
C ALA A 13 19.71 12.86 -8.43
N GLU A 14 20.56 13.53 -9.20
CA GLU A 14 20.17 14.13 -10.47
C GLU A 14 20.05 13.04 -11.54
N ILE A 15 18.90 13.00 -12.20
CA ILE A 15 18.56 12.03 -13.23
C ILE A 15 18.02 12.74 -14.47
N GLN A 16 18.07 12.05 -15.61
CA GLN A 16 17.55 12.55 -16.87
C GLN A 16 16.01 12.51 -16.86
N LYS A 17 15.39 13.41 -17.62
CA LYS A 17 13.95 13.35 -17.89
C LYS A 17 13.61 12.01 -18.55
N PRO A 18 12.59 11.28 -18.09
CA PRO A 18 12.27 9.97 -18.64
C PRO A 18 11.79 10.11 -20.09
N PRO A 19 12.15 9.16 -20.97
CA PRO A 19 11.62 9.13 -22.32
C PRO A 19 10.12 8.81 -22.28
N LEU A 20 9.36 9.40 -23.19
CA LEU A 20 7.93 9.16 -23.32
C LEU A 20 7.68 8.10 -24.40
N ARG A 21 7.28 6.89 -24.00
CA ARG A 21 7.06 5.77 -24.92
C ARG A 21 5.59 5.68 -25.36
N ARG A 22 5.32 4.87 -26.39
CA ARG A 22 3.95 4.56 -26.85
C ARG A 22 3.10 4.04 -25.68
N GLY A 23 1.90 4.57 -25.52
CA GLY A 23 0.96 4.16 -24.46
C GLY A 23 1.30 4.68 -23.05
N GLU A 24 2.35 5.48 -22.88
CA GLU A 24 2.73 6.06 -21.60
C GLU A 24 2.23 7.51 -21.46
N VAL A 25 2.07 7.94 -20.21
CA VAL A 25 1.83 9.34 -19.84
C VAL A 25 3.09 9.87 -19.18
N LEU A 26 3.60 10.98 -19.71
CA LEU A 26 4.60 11.77 -19.00
C LEU A 26 3.84 12.68 -18.03
N GLY A 27 4.19 12.60 -16.76
CA GLY A 27 3.51 13.33 -15.72
C GLY A 27 4.44 14.06 -14.77
N LYS A 28 3.99 15.22 -14.31
CA LYS A 28 4.57 15.93 -13.16
C LYS A 28 4.07 15.26 -11.89
N VAL A 29 4.99 14.81 -11.03
CA VAL A 29 4.62 14.25 -9.74
C VAL A 29 4.30 15.41 -8.79
N LEU A 30 3.06 15.46 -8.32
CA LEU A 30 2.60 16.46 -7.37
C LEU A 30 2.82 16.00 -5.92
N ALA A 31 2.62 14.71 -5.68
CA ALA A 31 2.91 14.10 -4.40
C ALA A 31 3.30 12.63 -4.56
N SER A 32 4.13 12.13 -3.65
CA SER A 32 4.56 10.73 -3.59
C SER A 32 4.62 10.29 -2.14
N SER A 33 4.38 9.00 -1.88
CA SER A 33 4.42 8.45 -0.53
C SER A 33 5.59 7.48 -0.39
N ILE A 34 6.46 7.73 0.58
CA ILE A 34 7.37 6.71 1.11
C ILE A 34 6.55 5.87 2.09
N ASN A 35 6.27 4.64 1.69
CA ASN A 35 5.51 3.69 2.49
C ASN A 35 6.38 2.47 2.86
N HIS A 36 5.76 1.45 3.46
CA HIS A 36 6.48 0.22 3.80
C HIS A 36 7.22 -0.44 2.62
N ILE A 37 6.75 -0.32 1.37
CA ILE A 37 7.42 -0.84 0.19
C ILE A 37 8.80 -0.20 0.04
N GLU A 38 8.88 1.12 0.06
CA GLU A 38 10.16 1.85 -0.03
C GLU A 38 11.06 1.55 1.17
N LYS A 39 10.49 1.37 2.37
CA LYS A 39 11.26 0.96 3.55
C LYS A 39 11.87 -0.42 3.37
N LEU A 40 11.16 -1.37 2.76
CA LEU A 40 11.67 -2.72 2.51
C LEU A 40 12.76 -2.74 1.44
N ILE A 41 12.64 -1.90 0.42
CA ILE A 41 13.73 -1.67 -0.54
C ILE A 41 14.95 -1.12 0.19
N THR A 42 14.76 -0.11 1.04
CA THR A 42 15.84 0.53 1.81
C THR A 42 16.57 -0.42 2.74
N LEU A 43 15.83 -1.33 3.38
CA LEU A 43 16.37 -2.36 4.27
C LEU A 43 16.95 -3.57 3.51
N GLY A 44 16.89 -3.59 2.18
CA GLY A 44 17.40 -4.69 1.35
C GLY A 44 16.54 -5.96 1.35
N PHE A 45 15.34 -5.92 1.92
CA PHE A 45 14.42 -7.06 1.90
C PHE A 45 13.72 -7.22 0.55
N LEU A 46 13.48 -6.11 -0.16
CA LEU A 46 12.80 -6.11 -1.45
C LEU A 46 13.78 -5.68 -2.55
N PRO A 47 14.24 -6.61 -3.41
CA PRO A 47 15.21 -6.27 -4.44
C PRO A 47 14.59 -5.37 -5.51
N THR A 48 15.42 -4.52 -6.09
CA THR A 48 15.08 -3.67 -7.23
C THR A 48 16.32 -3.42 -8.09
N ASP A 49 16.12 -3.00 -9.33
CA ASP A 49 17.20 -2.84 -10.30
C ASP A 49 18.06 -1.60 -9.98
N VAL A 50 19.37 -1.69 -10.25
CA VAL A 50 20.27 -0.53 -10.16
C VAL A 50 19.83 0.55 -11.14
N GLY A 51 19.74 1.79 -10.67
CA GLY A 51 19.24 2.94 -11.43
C GLY A 51 17.72 3.11 -11.39
N ARG A 52 16.97 2.17 -10.78
CA ARG A 52 15.51 2.26 -10.63
C ARG A 52 15.11 3.51 -9.85
N ILE A 53 14.20 4.31 -10.41
CA ILE A 53 13.50 5.36 -9.66
C ILE A 53 12.49 4.71 -8.72
N LEU A 54 12.52 5.03 -7.44
CA LEU A 54 11.64 4.46 -6.42
C LEU A 54 10.25 5.12 -6.42
N GLY A 55 9.33 4.62 -5.59
CA GLY A 55 8.02 5.22 -5.36
C GLY A 55 6.88 4.43 -5.98
N SER A 56 6.17 3.71 -5.11
CA SER A 56 5.04 2.84 -5.45
C SER A 56 3.68 3.54 -5.43
N VAL A 57 3.59 4.69 -4.75
CA VAL A 57 2.35 5.45 -4.56
C VAL A 57 2.59 6.93 -4.86
N GLY A 58 1.76 7.53 -5.71
CA GLY A 58 1.85 8.96 -5.99
C GLY A 58 0.68 9.55 -6.78
N LEU A 59 0.64 10.87 -6.78
CA LEU A 59 -0.32 11.72 -7.48
C LEU A 59 0.43 12.44 -8.60
N ILE A 60 -0.06 12.26 -9.82
CA ILE A 60 0.58 12.68 -11.05
C ILE A 60 -0.40 13.56 -11.83
N LYS A 61 0.09 14.68 -12.37
CA LYS A 61 -0.62 15.46 -13.39
C LYS A 61 0.02 15.20 -14.74
N ALA A 62 -0.77 14.72 -15.70
CA ALA A 62 -0.29 14.48 -17.06
C ALA A 62 0.13 15.80 -17.71
N ILE A 63 1.35 15.85 -18.25
CA ILE A 63 1.87 17.01 -18.98
C ILE A 63 2.09 16.71 -20.46
N ASP A 64 2.24 15.43 -20.81
CA ASP A 64 2.37 14.98 -22.20
C ASP A 64 1.93 13.50 -22.30
N VAL A 65 1.65 13.04 -23.52
CA VAL A 65 1.23 11.66 -23.78
C VAL A 65 1.96 11.04 -24.95
N GLY A 66 2.31 9.77 -24.80
CA GLY A 66 2.94 9.00 -25.85
C GLY A 66 1.99 8.69 -27.00
N VAL A 67 2.57 8.26 -28.12
CA VAL A 67 1.83 7.82 -29.31
C VAL A 67 0.75 6.79 -28.91
N GLY A 68 -0.44 6.91 -29.49
CA GLY A 68 -1.56 5.99 -29.26
C GLY A 68 -2.49 6.37 -28.10
N LEU A 69 -2.17 7.41 -27.33
CA LEU A 69 -3.07 7.98 -26.34
C LEU A 69 -3.73 9.26 -26.85
N ASN A 70 -4.90 9.58 -26.29
CA ASN A 70 -5.64 10.79 -26.62
C ASN A 70 -5.04 12.00 -25.89
N SER A 71 -4.81 13.11 -26.59
CA SER A 71 -4.26 14.35 -26.02
C SER A 71 -5.14 14.97 -24.92
N ASN A 72 -6.44 14.66 -24.86
CA ASN A 72 -7.35 15.09 -23.78
C ASN A 72 -6.96 14.56 -22.39
N ILE A 73 -6.00 13.63 -22.31
CA ILE A 73 -5.41 13.17 -21.05
C ILE A 73 -4.51 14.23 -20.42
N ILE A 74 -3.90 15.10 -21.23
CA ILE A 74 -3.03 16.18 -20.73
C ILE A 74 -3.82 17.09 -19.79
N GLY A 75 -3.21 17.45 -18.65
CA GLY A 75 -3.83 18.23 -17.59
C GLY A 75 -4.70 17.43 -16.61
N ARG A 76 -4.98 16.15 -16.89
CA ARG A 76 -5.72 15.27 -15.96
C ARG A 76 -4.82 14.76 -14.83
N TYR A 77 -5.46 14.41 -13.72
CA TYR A 77 -4.80 13.89 -12.52
C TYR A 77 -4.98 12.39 -12.42
N PHE A 78 -3.93 11.72 -11.97
CA PHE A 78 -3.86 10.27 -11.85
C PHE A 78 -3.20 9.86 -10.55
N LEU A 79 -3.66 8.74 -10.02
CA LEU A 79 -2.98 8.03 -8.95
C LEU A 79 -2.19 6.86 -9.54
N LEU A 80 -0.98 6.66 -9.03
CA LEU A 80 -0.28 5.38 -9.12
C LEU A 80 -0.41 4.67 -7.76
N LEU A 81 -0.81 3.40 -7.78
CA LEU A 81 -0.91 2.55 -6.60
C LEU A 81 -0.23 1.19 -6.88
N PRO A 82 0.36 0.53 -5.86
CA PRO A 82 1.03 -0.75 -6.06
C PRO A 82 0.02 -1.81 -6.47
N ARG A 83 0.38 -2.61 -7.48
CA ARG A 83 -0.38 -3.77 -7.93
C ARG A 83 0.54 -4.99 -7.98
N PRO A 84 0.00 -6.21 -7.78
CA PRO A 84 0.80 -7.43 -7.88
C PRO A 84 1.54 -7.54 -9.21
N GLY A 85 2.87 -7.64 -9.16
CA GLY A 85 3.74 -7.71 -10.34
C GLY A 85 3.81 -6.43 -11.19
N ARG A 86 3.18 -5.34 -10.74
CA ARG A 86 3.14 -4.04 -11.44
C ARG A 86 3.24 -2.90 -10.42
N THR A 87 4.33 -2.88 -9.65
CA THR A 87 4.59 -1.88 -8.61
C THR A 87 5.74 -0.97 -9.05
N GLY A 88 5.49 0.36 -9.07
CA GLY A 88 6.50 1.38 -9.33
C GLY A 88 7.61 1.36 -8.28
N GLY A 89 8.85 1.57 -8.69
CA GLY A 89 10.04 1.40 -7.84
C GLY A 89 10.51 -0.06 -7.68
N ILE A 90 9.79 -1.02 -8.24
CA ILE A 90 10.19 -2.44 -8.27
C ILE A 90 10.22 -2.93 -9.72
N ASN A 91 9.06 -2.95 -10.38
CA ASN A 91 8.90 -3.54 -11.71
C ASN A 91 9.19 -2.55 -12.84
N PHE A 92 8.98 -1.26 -12.57
CA PHE A 92 9.23 -0.14 -13.47
C PHE A 92 9.54 1.11 -12.64
N ASP A 93 10.01 2.17 -13.28
CA ASP A 93 10.37 3.43 -12.60
C ASP A 93 9.15 4.04 -11.89
N GLY A 94 9.36 4.42 -10.63
CA GLY A 94 8.32 4.91 -9.75
C GLY A 94 8.08 6.42 -9.84
N VAL A 95 7.56 6.95 -8.74
CA VAL A 95 7.08 8.34 -8.62
C VAL A 95 7.84 9.17 -7.59
N LEU A 96 8.91 8.66 -6.98
CA LEU A 96 9.82 9.48 -6.18
C LEU A 96 10.80 10.24 -7.09
N ALA A 97 10.27 11.02 -8.03
CA ALA A 97 10.99 11.89 -8.94
C ALA A 97 10.14 13.13 -9.29
N GLU A 98 10.72 14.14 -9.94
CA GLU A 98 9.97 15.35 -10.32
C GLU A 98 8.99 15.07 -11.46
N LEU A 99 9.43 14.26 -12.41
CA LEU A 99 8.67 13.78 -13.55
C LEU A 99 8.76 12.26 -13.61
N THR A 100 7.75 11.62 -14.18
CA THR A 100 7.72 10.17 -14.40
C THR A 100 7.02 9.86 -15.72
N SER A 101 7.39 8.76 -16.37
CA SER A 101 6.67 8.21 -17.53
C SER A 101 6.08 6.86 -17.14
N ILE A 102 4.74 6.78 -17.11
CA ILE A 102 4.02 5.60 -16.60
C ILE A 102 3.04 5.09 -17.67
N PRO A 103 2.96 3.76 -17.90
CA PRO A 103 1.93 3.19 -18.76
C PRO A 103 0.51 3.57 -18.29
N TYR A 104 -0.31 4.06 -19.22
CA TYR A 104 -1.62 4.64 -18.90
C TYR A 104 -2.55 3.65 -18.17
N GLU A 105 -2.47 2.35 -18.49
CA GLU A 105 -3.28 1.30 -17.87
C GLU A 105 -2.99 1.07 -16.37
N LEU A 106 -1.87 1.58 -15.88
CA LEU A 106 -1.49 1.52 -14.46
C LEU A 106 -2.00 2.71 -13.67
N LEU A 107 -2.37 3.79 -14.37
CA LEU A 107 -2.87 5.02 -13.78
C LEU A 107 -4.36 4.92 -13.48
N ILE A 108 -4.75 5.45 -12.32
CA ILE A 108 -6.16 5.54 -11.90
C ILE A 108 -6.58 7.01 -12.01
N PRO A 109 -7.51 7.37 -12.90
CA PRO A 109 -7.95 8.76 -13.04
C PRO A 109 -8.62 9.25 -11.76
N ILE A 110 -8.36 10.50 -11.41
CA ILE A 110 -8.96 11.16 -10.25
C ILE A 110 -9.36 12.60 -10.59
N SER A 111 -10.41 13.09 -9.94
CA SER A 111 -10.86 14.46 -10.12
C SER A 111 -9.89 15.47 -9.49
N LYS A 112 -9.83 16.68 -10.05
CA LYS A 112 -9.06 17.80 -9.49
C LYS A 112 -9.45 18.09 -8.03
N TYR A 113 -10.72 17.89 -7.68
CA TYR A 113 -11.23 18.08 -6.32
C TYR A 113 -10.49 17.23 -5.28
N TYR A 114 -10.14 15.98 -5.61
CA TYR A 114 -9.40 15.11 -4.70
C TYR A 114 -7.88 15.31 -4.81
N ALA A 115 -7.39 15.67 -6.00
CA ALA A 115 -5.97 15.93 -6.21
C ALA A 115 -5.42 17.11 -5.38
N SER A 116 -6.27 18.03 -4.93
CA SER A 116 -5.86 19.15 -4.08
C SER A 116 -5.59 18.78 -2.61
N ALA A 117 -6.01 17.58 -2.16
CA ALA A 117 -5.81 17.11 -0.79
C ALA A 117 -4.71 16.05 -0.75
N LEU A 118 -3.59 16.31 -0.05
CA LEU A 118 -2.44 15.40 -0.02
C LEU A 118 -2.76 14.04 0.63
N GLU A 119 -3.72 14.03 1.55
CA GLU A 119 -4.24 12.84 2.21
C GLU A 119 -4.87 11.84 1.23
N VAL A 120 -5.18 12.28 0.00
CA VAL A 120 -5.70 11.42 -1.07
C VAL A 120 -4.82 10.21 -1.32
N LEU A 121 -3.49 10.31 -1.15
CA LEU A 121 -2.58 9.18 -1.30
C LEU A 121 -2.84 8.08 -0.27
N ILE A 122 -3.15 8.46 0.98
CA ILE A 122 -3.48 7.52 2.05
C ILE A 122 -4.85 6.90 1.78
N TYR A 123 -5.82 7.72 1.39
CA TYR A 123 -7.17 7.24 1.09
C TYR A 123 -7.16 6.25 -0.08
N ALA A 124 -6.42 6.59 -1.13
CA ALA A 124 -6.26 5.75 -2.30
C ALA A 124 -5.55 4.43 -1.94
N GLU A 125 -4.43 4.49 -1.22
CA GLU A 125 -3.68 3.30 -0.80
C GLU A 125 -4.55 2.36 0.06
N LEU A 126 -5.40 2.89 0.94
CA LEU A 126 -6.26 2.09 1.82
C LEU A 126 -7.62 1.75 1.21
N SER A 127 -7.92 2.22 0.00
CA SER A 127 -9.26 2.06 -0.59
C SER A 127 -9.66 0.60 -0.85
N TYR A 128 -8.68 -0.32 -0.91
CA TYR A 128 -8.96 -1.75 -1.06
C TYR A 128 -9.70 -2.35 0.15
N VAL A 129 -9.67 -1.68 1.30
CA VAL A 129 -10.39 -2.11 2.51
C VAL A 129 -11.90 -2.22 2.25
N TYR A 130 -12.42 -1.44 1.31
CA TYR A 130 -13.82 -1.55 0.88
C TYR A 130 -14.12 -2.88 0.17
N ASP A 131 -13.18 -3.39 -0.63
CA ASP A 131 -13.35 -4.65 -1.37
C ASP A 131 -13.25 -5.86 -0.42
N ILE A 132 -12.48 -5.74 0.66
CA ILE A 132 -12.36 -6.79 1.71
C ILE A 132 -13.74 -7.17 2.29
N VAL A 133 -14.69 -6.23 2.41
CA VAL A 133 -16.04 -6.47 2.97
C VAL A 133 -16.75 -7.64 2.29
N LYS A 134 -16.59 -7.78 0.97
CA LYS A 134 -17.20 -8.85 0.18
C LYS A 134 -16.75 -10.26 0.61
N HIS A 135 -15.60 -10.33 1.27
CA HIS A 135 -14.96 -11.58 1.65
C HIS A 135 -15.13 -11.93 3.13
N VAL A 136 -15.45 -10.96 4.00
CA VAL A 136 -15.41 -11.10 5.46
C VAL A 136 -16.76 -11.08 6.16
N LYS A 137 -17.82 -10.61 5.52
CA LYS A 137 -19.14 -10.46 6.17
C LYS A 137 -19.63 -11.78 6.78
N ASN A 138 -20.04 -11.74 8.04
CA ASN A 138 -20.57 -12.87 8.84
C ASN A 138 -19.60 -14.05 8.96
N LYS A 139 -18.29 -13.80 8.97
CA LYS A 139 -17.24 -14.83 9.05
C LYS A 139 -16.34 -14.63 10.26
N ASP A 140 -15.62 -15.69 10.61
CA ASP A 140 -14.49 -15.62 11.54
C ASP A 140 -13.21 -15.21 10.79
N VAL A 141 -12.69 -14.04 11.14
CA VAL A 141 -11.62 -13.38 10.39
C VAL A 141 -10.41 -13.19 11.28
N LEU A 142 -9.26 -13.73 10.88
CA LEU A 142 -7.98 -13.46 11.53
C LEU A 142 -7.17 -12.44 10.74
N VAL A 143 -6.84 -11.32 11.35
CA VAL A 143 -5.93 -10.30 10.81
C VAL A 143 -4.53 -10.55 11.38
N LEU A 144 -3.58 -10.88 10.50
CA LEU A 144 -2.20 -11.13 10.87
C LEU A 144 -1.36 -9.85 10.72
N GLY A 145 -1.04 -9.23 11.86
CA GLY A 145 -0.29 -7.98 11.96
C GLY A 145 -1.04 -6.93 12.79
N CYS A 146 -0.29 -6.02 13.43
CA CYS A 146 -0.82 -4.99 14.34
C CYS A 146 -0.26 -3.60 14.05
N GLY A 147 -0.15 -3.24 12.76
CA GLY A 147 0.24 -1.89 12.34
C GLY A 147 -0.97 -0.97 12.12
N PRO A 148 -0.74 0.27 11.67
CA PRO A 148 -1.83 1.20 11.33
C PRO A 148 -2.76 0.66 10.24
N THR A 149 -2.24 -0.05 9.23
CA THR A 149 -3.08 -0.72 8.22
C THR A 149 -4.03 -1.75 8.84
N SER A 150 -3.55 -2.55 9.79
CA SER A 150 -4.37 -3.52 10.53
C SER A 150 -5.47 -2.81 11.31
N TYR A 151 -5.15 -1.70 11.97
CA TYR A 151 -6.12 -0.88 12.68
C TYR A 151 -7.25 -0.37 11.76
N VAL A 152 -6.90 0.14 10.57
CA VAL A 152 -7.91 0.60 9.59
C VAL A 152 -8.82 -0.55 9.14
N ILE A 153 -8.23 -1.70 8.80
CA ILE A 153 -8.98 -2.88 8.38
C ILE A 153 -9.93 -3.35 9.49
N VAL A 154 -9.40 -3.57 10.69
CA VAL A 154 -10.19 -4.07 11.84
C VAL A 154 -11.32 -3.12 12.18
N LYS A 155 -11.04 -1.80 12.25
CA LYS A 155 -12.06 -0.79 12.53
C LYS A 155 -13.20 -0.82 11.51
N TYR A 156 -12.90 -1.16 10.26
CA TYR A 156 -13.90 -1.21 9.21
C TYR A 156 -14.74 -2.50 9.22
N ILE A 157 -14.16 -3.62 9.64
CA ILE A 157 -14.81 -4.94 9.53
C ILE A 157 -15.43 -5.43 10.85
N LYS A 158 -15.03 -4.88 11.99
CA LYS A 158 -15.41 -5.39 13.33
C LYS A 158 -16.93 -5.52 13.57
N ASP A 159 -17.74 -4.66 12.95
CA ASP A 159 -19.20 -4.65 13.16
C ASP A 159 -19.94 -5.58 12.17
N ILE A 160 -19.21 -6.20 11.23
CA ILE A 160 -19.77 -7.07 10.18
C ILE A 160 -19.18 -8.49 10.17
N CYS A 161 -18.18 -8.77 11.02
CA CYS A 161 -17.54 -10.07 11.13
C CYS A 161 -17.01 -10.32 12.56
N ASN A 162 -16.71 -11.56 12.89
CA ASN A 162 -16.02 -11.89 14.13
C ASN A 162 -14.50 -11.73 13.94
N ALA A 163 -13.97 -10.57 14.31
CA ALA A 163 -12.58 -10.20 14.03
C ALA A 163 -11.62 -10.61 15.16
N TYR A 164 -10.54 -11.26 14.77
CA TYR A 164 -9.39 -11.65 15.60
C TYR A 164 -8.13 -10.98 15.05
N VAL A 165 -7.18 -10.66 15.92
CA VAL A 165 -5.90 -10.08 15.51
C VAL A 165 -4.76 -10.87 16.13
N ALA A 166 -3.82 -11.32 15.29
CA ALA A 166 -2.56 -11.92 15.72
C ALA A 166 -1.42 -10.89 15.62
N CYS A 167 -0.71 -10.64 16.71
CA CYS A 167 0.30 -9.58 16.83
C CYS A 167 1.58 -10.06 17.52
N LEU A 168 2.71 -9.46 17.14
CA LEU A 168 4.06 -9.70 17.61
C LEU A 168 4.60 -8.36 18.11
N TYR A 169 4.47 -8.13 19.42
CA TYR A 169 4.99 -6.98 20.18
C TYR A 169 5.03 -5.60 19.48
N ASN A 170 3.86 -4.95 19.29
CA ASN A 170 3.78 -3.49 19.10
C ASN A 170 2.77 -2.91 20.09
N GLN A 171 3.22 -2.39 21.23
CA GLN A 171 2.33 -1.99 22.33
C GLN A 171 1.37 -0.85 21.96
N GLN A 172 1.83 0.16 21.21
CA GLN A 172 1.02 1.34 20.90
C GLN A 172 -0.16 1.01 19.98
N MET A 173 0.11 0.36 18.84
CA MET A 173 -0.95 0.00 17.90
C MET A 173 -1.80 -1.17 18.41
N ARG A 174 -1.21 -2.10 19.17
CA ARG A 174 -1.97 -3.17 19.83
C ARG A 174 -3.03 -2.60 20.77
N SER A 175 -2.71 -1.60 21.57
CA SER A 175 -3.66 -0.98 22.51
C SER A 175 -4.81 -0.30 21.76
N LYS A 176 -4.50 0.49 20.73
CA LYS A 176 -5.52 1.11 19.87
C LYS A 176 -6.43 0.10 19.18
N ILE A 177 -5.89 -1.05 18.76
CA ILE A 177 -6.71 -2.13 18.17
C ILE A 177 -7.57 -2.80 19.25
N ALA A 178 -7.05 -2.98 20.47
CA ALA A 178 -7.80 -3.60 21.56
C ALA A 178 -9.01 -2.75 21.98
N GLU A 179 -8.86 -1.42 21.98
CA GLU A 179 -9.95 -0.45 22.22
C GLU A 179 -11.12 -0.59 21.24
N LEU A 180 -10.91 -1.23 20.08
CA LEU A 180 -11.99 -1.52 19.14
C LEU A 180 -12.93 -2.64 19.60
N GLY A 181 -12.56 -3.38 20.65
CA GLY A 181 -13.33 -4.50 21.22
C GLY A 181 -13.07 -5.85 20.57
N VAL A 182 -11.97 -6.01 19.82
CA VAL A 182 -11.64 -7.27 19.13
C VAL A 182 -10.69 -8.13 19.95
N HIS A 183 -10.72 -9.45 19.72
CA HIS A 183 -9.79 -10.37 20.38
C HIS A 183 -8.39 -10.23 19.79
N ILE A 184 -7.39 -10.01 20.64
CA ILE A 184 -5.99 -9.93 20.23
C ILE A 184 -5.20 -11.06 20.89
N ALA A 185 -4.52 -11.85 20.07
CA ALA A 185 -3.63 -12.92 20.50
C ALA A 185 -2.18 -12.66 20.09
N ASN A 186 -1.26 -13.26 20.83
CA ASN A 186 0.08 -13.54 20.33
C ASN A 186 -0.03 -14.70 19.32
N TYR A 187 0.65 -14.60 18.17
CA TYR A 187 0.67 -15.66 17.16
C TYR A 187 1.25 -16.99 17.70
N GLU A 188 2.01 -16.96 18.80
CA GLU A 188 2.52 -18.17 19.48
C GLU A 188 1.45 -18.90 20.28
N ASN A 189 0.45 -18.17 20.76
CA ASN A 189 -0.58 -18.69 21.67
C ASN A 189 -1.97 -18.68 21.01
N LEU A 190 -2.01 -18.89 19.69
CA LEU A 190 -3.27 -18.96 18.97
C LEU A 190 -3.94 -20.32 19.24
N SER A 191 -4.89 -20.35 20.17
CA SER A 191 -5.61 -21.57 20.57
C SER A 191 -6.72 -21.97 19.58
N ARG A 192 -7.28 -20.97 18.88
CA ARG A 192 -8.38 -21.17 17.92
C ARG A 192 -7.85 -21.59 16.55
N SER A 193 -8.52 -22.56 15.93
CA SER A 193 -8.35 -22.99 14.54
C SER A 193 -9.58 -22.60 13.69
N ASP A 194 -9.54 -22.98 12.42
CA ASP A 194 -10.67 -22.92 11.49
C ASP A 194 -11.22 -21.51 11.26
N TYR A 195 -10.34 -20.55 10.96
CA TYR A 195 -10.79 -19.25 10.46
C TYR A 195 -11.32 -19.36 9.03
N ASP A 196 -12.44 -18.69 8.75
CA ASP A 196 -12.98 -18.60 7.39
C ASP A 196 -12.10 -17.72 6.49
N VAL A 197 -11.48 -16.69 7.08
CA VAL A 197 -10.64 -15.73 6.37
C VAL A 197 -9.40 -15.41 7.19
N ILE A 198 -8.23 -15.41 6.53
CA ILE A 198 -6.99 -14.85 7.09
C ILE A 198 -6.55 -13.68 6.22
N ILE A 199 -6.38 -12.50 6.82
CA ILE A 199 -5.83 -11.30 6.17
C ILE A 199 -4.36 -11.16 6.55
N VAL A 200 -3.47 -11.31 5.57
CA VAL A 200 -2.01 -11.32 5.79
C VAL A 200 -1.44 -9.91 5.56
N LEU A 201 -1.08 -9.22 6.64
CA LEU A 201 -0.48 -7.87 6.61
C LEU A 201 0.99 -7.86 7.02
N THR A 202 1.50 -8.99 7.52
CA THR A 202 2.91 -9.17 7.84
C THR A 202 3.68 -9.66 6.63
N ILE A 203 4.93 -9.24 6.54
CA ILE A 203 5.92 -9.73 5.57
C ILE A 203 6.85 -10.78 6.18
N SER A 204 6.71 -11.08 7.47
CA SER A 204 7.54 -12.07 8.12
C SER A 204 7.05 -13.46 7.74
N GLY A 205 7.93 -14.27 7.16
CA GLY A 205 7.62 -15.64 6.76
C GLY A 205 7.23 -16.53 7.96
N TYR A 206 7.86 -16.33 9.12
CA TYR A 206 7.67 -17.18 10.29
C TYR A 206 6.25 -17.09 10.91
N PRO A 207 5.69 -15.91 11.23
CA PRO A 207 4.30 -15.79 11.66
C PRO A 207 3.33 -16.27 10.58
N THR A 208 3.64 -16.02 9.30
CA THR A 208 2.78 -16.43 8.18
C THR A 208 2.64 -17.95 8.13
N THR A 209 3.74 -18.71 8.10
CA THR A 209 3.69 -20.17 8.04
C THR A 209 3.02 -20.78 9.28
N LYS A 210 3.26 -20.20 10.47
CA LYS A 210 2.60 -20.66 11.71
C LYS A 210 1.10 -20.43 11.73
N ILE A 211 0.63 -19.33 11.15
CA ILE A 211 -0.77 -18.90 11.25
C ILE A 211 -1.62 -19.48 10.13
N LEU A 212 -1.07 -19.69 8.94
CA LEU A 212 -1.85 -20.19 7.80
C LEU A 212 -2.47 -21.56 8.07
N LYS A 213 -1.85 -22.44 8.88
CA LYS A 213 -2.44 -23.73 9.28
C LYS A 213 -3.76 -23.62 10.06
N HIS A 214 -4.11 -22.43 10.57
CA HIS A 214 -5.35 -22.20 11.31
C HIS A 214 -6.52 -21.81 10.39
N ILE A 215 -6.32 -21.73 9.08
CA ILE A 215 -7.43 -21.49 8.14
C ILE A 215 -8.23 -22.76 7.89
N LYS A 216 -9.54 -22.62 7.66
CA LYS A 216 -10.36 -23.73 7.12
C LYS A 216 -9.82 -24.17 5.76
N ASN A 217 -9.96 -25.46 5.43
CA ASN A 217 -9.52 -26.02 4.14
C ASN A 217 -10.07 -25.27 2.92
N THR A 218 -11.30 -24.74 2.99
CA THR A 218 -11.97 -23.94 1.94
C THR A 218 -12.01 -22.45 2.26
N GLY A 219 -11.21 -22.00 3.23
CA GLY A 219 -11.14 -20.61 3.66
C GLY A 219 -10.54 -19.68 2.61
N THR A 220 -10.51 -18.39 2.92
CA THR A 220 -9.95 -17.35 2.04
C THR A 220 -8.72 -16.70 2.67
N ILE A 221 -7.62 -16.66 1.94
CA ILE A 221 -6.45 -15.84 2.29
C ILE A 221 -6.55 -14.54 1.53
N ILE A 222 -6.54 -13.42 2.24
CA ILE A 222 -6.53 -12.07 1.65
C ILE A 222 -5.13 -11.50 1.82
N ILE A 223 -4.52 -11.13 0.70
CA ILE A 223 -3.24 -10.43 0.65
C ILE A 223 -3.51 -9.05 0.03
N PRO A 224 -3.38 -7.94 0.79
CA PRO A 224 -3.56 -6.61 0.22
C PRO A 224 -2.62 -6.35 -0.96
N PRO A 225 -3.04 -5.52 -1.93
CA PRO A 225 -2.22 -5.18 -3.10
C PRO A 225 -0.92 -4.45 -2.73
N THR A 226 -0.84 -3.91 -1.52
CA THR A 226 0.33 -3.21 -1.01
C THR A 226 1.40 -4.14 -0.42
N VAL A 227 1.07 -5.40 -0.12
CA VAL A 227 2.04 -6.37 0.42
C VAL A 227 2.80 -7.01 -0.75
N PRO A 228 4.13 -6.85 -0.85
CA PRO A 228 4.89 -7.43 -1.95
C PRO A 228 4.83 -8.96 -1.93
N ARG A 229 4.28 -9.56 -2.99
CA ARG A 229 4.11 -11.03 -3.09
C ARG A 229 5.41 -11.80 -2.90
N ALA A 230 6.53 -11.27 -3.38
CA ALA A 230 7.84 -11.90 -3.27
C ALA A 230 8.28 -12.18 -1.81
N LEU A 231 7.69 -11.47 -0.84
CA LEU A 231 8.03 -11.60 0.58
C LEU A 231 7.06 -12.50 1.34
N ILE A 232 5.99 -12.98 0.70
CA ILE A 232 4.99 -13.79 1.36
C ILE A 232 5.41 -15.25 1.20
N ASN A 233 5.94 -15.81 2.28
CA ASN A 233 6.27 -17.23 2.33
C ASN A 233 4.98 -18.05 2.47
N LEU A 234 4.51 -18.58 1.34
CA LEU A 234 3.38 -19.51 1.26
C LEU A 234 3.82 -20.98 1.29
N MET A 235 5.08 -21.33 1.59
CA MET A 235 5.52 -22.74 1.63
C MET A 235 4.77 -23.58 2.69
N GLY A 236 4.14 -22.94 3.69
CA GLY A 236 3.23 -23.63 4.62
C GLY A 236 1.84 -23.97 4.05
N PHE A 237 1.54 -23.53 2.83
CA PHE A 237 0.26 -23.71 2.14
C PHE A 237 0.16 -25.09 1.47
N ASP A 238 1.27 -25.59 0.90
CA ASP A 238 1.27 -26.76 0.01
C ASP A 238 0.95 -28.09 0.71
N ASN A 239 1.22 -28.21 2.02
CA ASN A 239 1.15 -29.52 2.67
C ASN A 239 -0.19 -29.84 3.36
N ASN A 240 -1.10 -28.88 3.59
CA ASN A 240 -2.35 -29.11 4.33
C ASN A 240 -3.58 -28.25 3.91
N ILE A 241 -3.43 -27.27 3.01
CA ILE A 241 -4.49 -26.28 2.72
C ILE A 241 -4.81 -26.26 1.21
N SER A 242 -5.01 -27.44 0.62
CA SER A 242 -5.09 -27.63 -0.83
C SER A 242 -6.26 -26.92 -1.53
N SER A 243 -7.24 -26.38 -0.78
CA SER A 243 -8.47 -25.79 -1.34
C SER A 243 -8.74 -24.33 -0.92
N ALA A 244 -7.84 -23.68 -0.18
CA ALA A 244 -8.09 -22.30 0.24
C ALA A 244 -7.92 -21.34 -0.94
N LYS A 245 -8.78 -20.32 -0.99
CA LYS A 245 -8.78 -19.33 -2.06
C LYS A 245 -7.85 -18.18 -1.70
N LEU A 246 -6.90 -17.86 -2.58
CA LEU A 246 -6.13 -16.62 -2.50
C LEU A 246 -6.88 -15.48 -3.18
N VAL A 247 -7.02 -14.34 -2.48
CA VAL A 247 -7.66 -13.12 -2.98
C VAL A 247 -6.74 -11.92 -2.77
N ILE A 248 -6.65 -11.08 -3.81
CA ILE A 248 -6.08 -9.74 -3.69
C ILE A 248 -7.20 -8.72 -3.91
N PRO A 249 -7.53 -7.89 -2.91
CA PRO A 249 -8.60 -6.94 -3.02
C PRO A 249 -8.23 -5.83 -4.02
N ASN A 250 -9.23 -5.35 -4.75
CA ASN A 250 -9.10 -4.24 -5.68
C ASN A 250 -9.23 -2.91 -4.95
N TYR A 251 -8.52 -1.88 -5.42
CA TYR A 251 -8.75 -0.51 -4.97
C TYR A 251 -10.15 -0.02 -5.38
N VAL A 252 -10.84 0.69 -4.48
CA VAL A 252 -12.19 1.21 -4.70
C VAL A 252 -12.20 2.73 -4.49
N ILE A 253 -11.99 3.49 -5.55
CA ILE A 253 -11.91 4.95 -5.50
C ILE A 253 -13.31 5.55 -5.68
N THR A 254 -13.96 5.90 -4.56
CA THR A 254 -15.27 6.56 -4.54
C THR A 254 -15.36 7.58 -3.40
N ASP A 255 -16.25 8.56 -3.53
CA ASP A 255 -16.49 9.59 -2.53
C ASP A 255 -16.84 9.00 -1.15
N LYS A 256 -17.61 7.91 -1.14
CA LYS A 256 -18.00 7.21 0.09
C LYS A 256 -16.77 6.65 0.81
N VAL A 257 -15.85 6.02 0.07
CA VAL A 257 -14.62 5.45 0.62
C VAL A 257 -13.73 6.56 1.19
N PHE A 258 -13.57 7.66 0.47
CA PHE A 258 -12.74 8.77 0.92
C PHE A 258 -13.31 9.48 2.15
N LYS A 259 -14.64 9.66 2.23
CA LYS A 259 -15.29 10.21 3.43
C LYS A 259 -15.05 9.33 4.67
N TYR A 260 -15.16 8.02 4.53
CA TYR A 260 -14.86 7.09 5.62
C TYR A 260 -13.39 7.15 6.03
N LEU A 261 -12.47 7.07 5.06
CA LEU A 261 -11.03 7.07 5.36
C LEU A 261 -10.54 8.38 5.94
N ASN A 262 -11.18 9.52 5.64
CA ASN A 262 -10.90 10.80 6.29
C ASN A 262 -11.15 10.75 7.81
N ILE A 263 -12.21 10.07 8.25
CA ILE A 263 -12.50 9.89 9.69
C ILE A 263 -11.36 9.09 10.34
N VAL A 264 -10.98 7.98 9.72
CA VAL A 264 -9.90 7.11 10.24
C VAL A 264 -8.56 7.82 10.22
N TYR A 265 -8.27 8.60 9.17
CA TYR A 265 -7.02 9.35 9.04
C TYR A 265 -6.82 10.36 10.18
N LYS A 266 -7.89 11.05 10.63
CA LYS A 266 -7.77 12.01 11.75
C LYS A 266 -7.18 11.39 13.01
N GLU A 267 -7.40 10.10 13.23
CA GLU A 267 -6.88 9.34 14.39
C GLU A 267 -5.46 8.78 14.18
N LEU A 268 -5.02 8.75 12.91
CA LEU A 268 -3.70 8.29 12.48
C LEU A 268 -2.78 9.44 12.02
N LYS A 269 -3.26 10.69 12.01
CA LYS A 269 -2.55 11.85 11.44
C LYS A 269 -1.14 12.03 12.01
N ASN A 270 -0.94 11.73 13.29
CA ASN A 270 0.37 11.85 13.96
C ASN A 270 1.37 10.78 13.50
N LEU A 271 0.92 9.77 12.75
CA LEU A 271 1.76 8.73 12.16
C LEU A 271 2.08 9.04 10.69
N VAL A 272 1.67 10.20 10.18
CA VAL A 272 1.90 10.63 8.79
C VAL A 272 2.73 11.90 8.79
N GLY A 273 3.90 11.85 8.14
CA GLY A 273 4.73 13.02 7.89
C GLY A 273 4.40 13.65 6.54
N PHE A 274 4.39 14.98 6.48
CA PHE A 274 4.28 15.73 5.22
C PHE A 274 5.50 16.61 5.07
N VAL A 275 6.22 16.44 3.97
CA VAL A 275 7.51 17.11 3.72
C VAL A 275 7.54 17.64 2.30
N ARG A 276 8.38 18.64 2.03
CA ARG A 276 8.46 19.28 0.70
C ARG A 276 9.63 18.80 -0.15
N ASP A 277 10.62 18.18 0.48
CA ASP A 277 11.85 17.79 -0.16
C ASP A 277 12.11 16.27 -0.04
N PHE A 278 12.81 15.72 -1.03
CA PHE A 278 13.16 14.30 -1.04
C PHE A 278 14.09 13.92 0.10
N GLU A 279 15.05 14.77 0.45
CA GLU A 279 16.01 14.49 1.52
C GLU A 279 15.31 14.42 2.88
N GLU A 280 14.44 15.40 3.17
CA GLU A 280 13.58 15.38 4.34
C GLU A 280 12.66 14.14 4.36
N GLY A 281 12.18 13.73 3.18
CA GLY A 281 11.39 12.51 3.01
C GLY A 281 12.14 11.24 3.40
N LEU A 282 13.37 11.10 2.93
CA LEU A 282 14.23 9.97 3.26
C LEU A 282 14.63 9.99 4.74
N ASN A 283 14.96 11.16 5.30
CA ASN A 283 15.32 11.28 6.71
C ASN A 283 14.14 10.96 7.63
N SER A 284 12.91 11.29 7.22
CA SER A 284 11.71 11.09 8.04
C SER A 284 11.09 9.69 7.93
N MET A 285 11.52 8.86 6.97
CA MET A 285 10.82 7.62 6.61
C MET A 285 10.73 6.58 7.73
N PHE A 286 11.65 6.58 8.70
CA PHE A 286 11.62 5.65 9.83
C PHE A 286 10.84 6.16 11.04
N TYR A 287 10.48 7.44 11.07
CA TYR A 287 9.71 8.04 12.17
C TYR A 287 8.20 7.97 11.95
N PHE A 288 7.75 8.01 10.69
CA PHE A 288 6.34 7.99 10.34
C PHE A 288 5.91 6.67 9.70
N TRP A 289 4.65 6.28 9.85
CA TRP A 289 4.07 5.16 9.09
C TRP A 289 4.07 5.43 7.59
N ARG A 290 3.76 6.68 7.21
CA ARG A 290 3.84 7.20 5.84
C ARG A 290 4.52 8.55 5.87
N THR A 291 5.38 8.80 4.89
CA THR A 291 5.90 10.14 4.62
C THR A 291 5.44 10.55 3.23
N ILE A 292 4.66 11.62 3.15
CA ILE A 292 4.19 12.21 1.90
C ILE A 292 5.11 13.36 1.53
N ILE A 293 5.82 13.20 0.41
CA ILE A 293 6.61 14.25 -0.21
C ILE A 293 5.72 14.94 -1.22
N TYR A 294 5.49 16.23 -1.06
CA TYR A 294 4.60 17.00 -1.92
C TYR A 294 5.29 18.25 -2.48
N ARG A 295 4.81 18.69 -3.64
CA ARG A 295 5.33 19.84 -4.35
C ARG A 295 4.17 20.78 -4.66
N LYS A 296 4.36 22.07 -4.40
CA LYS A 296 3.38 23.06 -4.86
C LYS A 296 3.36 23.05 -6.39
N GLU A 297 2.17 23.15 -6.97
CA GLU A 297 2.08 23.68 -8.32
C GLU A 297 2.58 25.12 -8.24
N GLU A 298 3.71 25.41 -8.89
CA GLU A 298 4.03 26.79 -9.24
C GLU A 298 2.91 27.22 -10.20
N GLU A 299 2.18 28.27 -9.82
CA GLU A 299 1.10 28.90 -10.59
C GLU A 299 1.64 29.58 -11.85
#